data_AF-A0A8H3VVB9-F1
#
_entry.id   AF-A0A8H3VVB9-F1
#
_cell.length_a   1.000
_cell.length_b   1.000
_cell.length_c   1.000
_cell.angle_alpha   90.00
_cell.angle_beta   90.00
_cell.angle_gamma   90.00
#
_symmetry.space_group_name_H-M   'P 1'
#
loop_
_entity.id
_entity.type
_entity.pdbx_description
1 polymer ?
#
loop_
_entity_poly.entity_id
_entity_poly.type
_entity_poly.pdbx_seq_one_letter_code
_entity_poly.pdbx_strand_id
1 'polypeptide(L)' 'ITIDISINFYSYKFKYTAYTLAITIKEVSIKAYYSISKVKYYYTILYYIYNIIYTKDFSILYK' A
#
# COMPACT_ATOMS: atom_id res chain seq x y z
N ILE A 1 4.48 -9.89 6.50
CA ILE A 1 3.92 -8.72 5.80
C ILE A 1 3.17 -7.86 6.81
N THR A 2 3.36 -6.56 6.76
CA THR A 2 2.65 -5.58 7.59
C THR A 2 1.46 -5.05 6.81
N ILE A 3 0.25 -5.16 7.35
CA ILE A 3 -0.99 -4.81 6.68
C ILE A 3 -1.84 -3.86 7.53
N ASP A 4 -2.68 -3.08 6.88
CA ASP A 4 -3.76 -2.38 7.57
C ASP A 4 -4.91 -3.36 7.88
N ILE A 5 -5.79 -2.97 8.81
CA ILE A 5 -6.94 -3.80 9.21
C ILE A 5 -8.10 -3.65 8.21
N SER A 6 -7.80 -3.49 6.91
CA SER A 6 -8.85 -3.42 5.90
C SER A 6 -9.49 -4.79 5.65
N ILE A 7 -10.76 -4.78 5.26
CA ILE A 7 -11.59 -5.99 5.08
C ILE A 7 -10.95 -7.04 4.16
N ASN A 8 -10.19 -6.61 3.15
CA ASN A 8 -9.59 -7.49 2.16
C ASN A 8 -8.49 -8.39 2.76
N PHE A 9 -7.67 -7.85 3.67
CA PHE A 9 -6.61 -8.61 4.34
C PHE A 9 -7.13 -9.43 5.54
N TYR A 10 -8.37 -9.19 5.98
CA TYR A 10 -9.04 -9.99 7.00
C TYR A 10 -9.72 -11.24 6.46
N SER A 11 -9.81 -11.40 5.13
CA SER A 11 -10.46 -12.56 4.53
C SER A 11 -9.78 -13.89 4.93
N TYR A 12 -10.58 -14.92 5.18
CA TYR A 12 -10.08 -16.26 5.51
C TYR A 12 -9.12 -16.79 4.44
N LYS A 13 -9.46 -16.55 3.16
CA LYS A 13 -8.63 -16.93 2.02
C LYS A 13 -7.23 -16.32 2.10
N PHE A 14 -7.12 -15.03 2.44
CA PHE A 14 -5.83 -14.37 2.58
C PHE A 14 -5.00 -14.95 3.73
N LYS A 15 -5.60 -15.14 4.91
CA LYS A 15 -4.93 -15.72 6.08
C LYS A 15 -4.45 -17.15 5.82
N TYR A 16 -5.28 -17.96 5.15
CA TYR A 16 -4.94 -19.32 4.77
C TYR A 16 -3.75 -19.36 3.80
N THR A 17 -3.77 -18.53 2.74
CA THR A 17 -2.65 -18.47 1.79
C THR A 17 -1.35 -18.01 2.45
N ALA A 18 -1.40 -16.99 3.32
CA ALA A 18 -0.22 -16.55 4.06
C ALA A 18 0.35 -17.66 4.95
N TYR A 19 -0.51 -18.42 5.63
CA TYR A 19 -0.11 -19.58 6.44
C TYR A 19 0.57 -20.65 5.58
N THR A 20 -0.01 -21.02 4.43
CA THR A 20 0.58 -22.02 3.52
C THR A 20 1.95 -21.61 2.98
N LEU A 21 2.22 -20.31 2.91
CA LEU A 21 3.49 -19.75 2.44
C LEU A 21 4.46 -19.44 3.60
N ALA A 22 4.13 -19.85 4.83
CA ALA A 22 4.89 -19.52 6.05
C ALA A 22 5.14 -18.02 6.24
N ILE A 23 4.22 -17.17 5.79
CA ILE A 23 4.32 -15.72 5.90
C ILE A 23 3.66 -15.26 7.19
N THR A 24 4.43 -14.58 8.05
CA THR A 24 3.89 -13.93 9.25
C THR A 24 3.14 -12.65 8.87
N ILE A 25 1.90 -12.51 9.33
CA ILE A 25 1.09 -11.29 9.16
C ILE A 25 1.21 -10.44 10.43
N LYS A 26 1.56 -9.15 10.27
CA LYS A 26 1.54 -8.16 11.34
C LYS A 26 0.46 -7.14 11.04
N GLU A 27 -0.63 -7.18 11.80
CA GLU A 27 -1.72 -6.21 11.68
C GLU A 27 -1.33 -4.91 12.39
N VAL A 28 -1.60 -3.77 11.74
CA VAL A 28 -1.39 -2.45 12.33
C VAL A 28 -2.66 -1.64 12.17
N SER A 29 -3.11 -0.99 13.25
CA SER A 29 -4.25 -0.10 13.18
C SER A 29 -3.99 1.03 12.18
N ILE A 30 -5.02 1.48 11.46
CA ILE A 30 -4.92 2.60 10.50
C ILE A 30 -4.33 3.86 11.16
N LYS A 31 -4.49 4.01 12.48
CA LYS A 31 -3.90 5.10 13.28
C LYS A 31 -2.39 4.99 13.47
N ALA A 32 -1.78 3.81 13.26
CA ALA A 32 -0.33 3.64 13.21
C ALA A 32 0.22 4.11 11.85
N TYR A 33 0.01 5.40 11.59
CA TYR A 33 0.28 6.10 10.33
C TYR A 33 1.70 5.84 9.82
N TYR A 34 2.68 5.74 10.72
CA TYR A 34 4.11 5.58 10.38
C TYR A 34 4.46 4.31 9.61
N SER A 35 3.80 3.18 9.90
CA SER A 35 4.11 1.89 9.26
C SER A 35 3.62 1.86 7.81
N ILE A 36 2.47 2.50 7.53
CA ILE A 36 1.84 2.55 6.20
C ILE A 36 2.33 3.78 5.41
N SER A 37 2.92 4.79 6.08
CA SER A 37 3.43 6.02 5.45
C SER A 37 4.38 5.73 4.30
N LYS A 38 5.24 4.71 4.40
CA LYS A 38 6.13 4.31 3.29
C LYS A 38 5.35 3.83 2.08
N VAL A 39 4.36 2.94 2.27
CA VAL A 39 3.53 2.42 1.18
C VAL A 39 2.73 3.54 0.53
N LYS A 40 2.16 4.44 1.34
CA LYS A 40 1.44 5.63 0.86
C LYS A 40 2.35 6.55 0.04
N TYR A 41 3.56 6.80 0.51
CA TYR A 41 4.56 7.61 -0.19
C TYR A 41 4.91 7.01 -1.56
N TYR A 42 5.21 5.71 -1.62
CA TYR A 42 5.49 5.03 -2.89
C TYR A 42 4.29 5.04 -3.83
N TYR A 43 3.08 4.84 -3.31
CA TYR A 43 1.86 4.94 -4.11
C TYR A 43 1.69 6.34 -4.72
N THR A 44 1.91 7.39 -3.92
CA THR A 44 1.85 8.78 -4.40
C THR A 44 2.89 9.04 -5.50
N ILE A 45 4.13 8.56 -5.35
CA ILE A 45 5.15 8.68 -6.41
C ILE A 45 4.71 7.97 -7.68
N LEU A 46 4.24 6.72 -7.58
CA LEU A 46 3.81 5.94 -8.74
C LEU A 46 2.63 6.62 -9.45
N TYR A 47 1.67 7.15 -8.69
CA TYR A 47 0.55 7.91 -9.23
C TYR A 47 1.03 9.16 -9.98
N TYR A 48 2.00 9.89 -9.43
CA TYR A 48 2.58 11.05 -10.09
C TYR A 48 3.32 10.69 -11.38
N ILE A 49 4.16 9.65 -11.36
CA ILE A 49 4.87 9.18 -12.55
C ILE A 49 3.86 8.75 -13.63
N TYR A 50 2.82 8.01 -13.25
CA TYR A 50 1.76 7.62 -14.16
C TYR A 50 1.10 8.83 -14.81
N ASN A 51 0.72 9.84 -14.01
CA ASN A 51 0.12 11.06 -14.55
C ASN A 51 1.07 11.78 -15.51
N ILE A 52 2.35 11.92 -15.18
CA ILE A 52 3.35 12.55 -16.07
C ILE A 52 3.40 11.81 -17.42
N ILE A 53 3.46 10.47 -17.40
CA ILE A 53 3.54 9.66 -18.63
C ILE A 53 2.24 9.76 -19.43
N TYR A 54 1.09 9.61 -18.77
CA TYR A 54 -0.19 9.39 -19.44
C TYR A 54 -0.87 10.70 -19.86
N THR A 55 -0.80 11.72 -19.00
CA THR A 55 -1.42 13.03 -19.27
C THR A 55 -0.46 13.99 -19.98
N LYS A 56 0.84 13.65 -20.06
CA LYS A 56 1.93 14.55 -20.49
C LYS A 56 1.95 15.88 -19.70
N ASP A 57 1.31 15.90 -18.53
CA ASP A 57 1.20 17.09 -17.70
C ASP A 57 2.35 17.10 -16.70
N PHE A 58 3.36 17.92 -17.02
CA PHE A 58 4.56 18.12 -16.20
C PHE A 58 4.37 19.17 -15.10
N SER A 59 3.18 19.80 -15.00
CA SER A 59 2.87 20.81 -13.98
C SER A 59 2.99 20.31 -12.55
N ILE A 60 2.94 18.99 -12.36
CA ILE A 60 3.09 18.28 -11.08
C ILE A 60 4.53 18.29 -10.54
N LEU A 61 5.55 18.46 -11.39
CA LEU A 61 6.97 18.42 -10.98
C LEU A 61 7.46 19.71 -10.29
N TYR A 62 6.70 20.80 -10.39
CA TYR A 62 7.10 22.13 -9.93
C TYR A 62 6.33 22.63 -8.71
N LYS A 63 5.69 21.72 -7.97
CA LYS A 63 4.90 22.03 -6.78
C LYS A 63 5.50 21.39 -5.54
#